data_AF-A0AAD4MLR6-F1
#
_entry.id   AF-A0AAD4MLR6-F1
#
_cell.length_a   1.000
_cell.length_b   1.000
_cell.length_c   1.000
_cell.angle_alpha   90.00
_cell.angle_beta   90.00
_cell.angle_gamma   90.00
#
_symmetry.space_group_name_H-M   'P 1'
#
loop_
_entity.id
_entity.type
_entity.pdbx_description
1 polymer ?
#
loop_
_entity_poly.entity_id
_entity_poly.type
_entity_poly.pdbx_seq_one_letter_code
_entity_poly.pdbx_strand_id
1 'polypeptide(L)'
;MVDTFRIELFSTQNVFFPGQIVKGQCILSLRQQIKARSVKVELVGKAYTNWLSTDGVNSENKKQNDDHSAEVLYMNNMIALWLATQPDHQLIEAGSYEWPFTFTLPTKCPPSFES
;
A
#
# COMPACT_ATOMS: atom_id res chain seq x y z
N MET A 1 0.64 24.08 -9.26
CA MET A 1 0.78 22.79 -9.97
C MET A 1 1.77 21.93 -9.22
N VAL A 2 1.49 20.63 -9.07
CA VAL A 2 2.39 19.65 -8.43
C VAL A 2 3.44 19.24 -9.46
N ASP A 3 4.72 19.36 -9.10
CA ASP A 3 5.84 18.97 -9.96
C ASP A 3 6.29 17.54 -9.68
N THR A 4 6.26 17.12 -8.42
CA THR A 4 6.66 15.77 -8.03
C THR A 4 5.86 15.36 -6.81
N PHE A 5 5.33 14.14 -6.82
CA PHE A 5 4.76 13.50 -5.65
C PHE A 5 5.08 12.00 -5.73
N ARG A 6 6.05 11.53 -4.95
CA ARG A 6 6.56 10.15 -5.02
C ARG A 6 7.04 9.62 -3.67
N ILE A 7 7.16 8.30 -3.59
CA ILE A 7 7.80 7.60 -2.48
C ILE A 7 9.17 7.10 -2.92
N GLU A 8 10.15 7.24 -2.05
CA GLU A 8 11.47 6.62 -2.19
C GLU A 8 11.76 5.73 -0.99
N LEU A 9 12.14 4.48 -1.24
CA LEU A 9 12.53 3.54 -0.19
C LEU A 9 14.03 3.60 0.05
N PHE A 10 14.44 3.55 1.30
CA PHE A 10 15.84 3.47 1.70
C PHE A 10 16.30 2.01 1.69
N SER A 11 16.45 1.45 0.49
CA SER A 11 16.95 0.09 0.28
C SER A 11 17.79 0.02 -0.99
N THR A 12 18.89 -0.72 -0.93
CA THR A 12 19.76 -0.97 -2.10
C THR A 12 19.20 -2.03 -3.03
N GLN A 13 18.45 -2.99 -2.48
CA GLN A 13 17.91 -4.13 -3.23
C GLN A 13 16.39 -4.04 -3.46
N ASN A 14 15.69 -3.15 -2.73
CA ASN A 14 14.23 -3.04 -2.74
C ASN A 14 13.48 -4.35 -2.45
N VAL A 15 14.15 -5.28 -1.75
CA VAL A 15 13.57 -6.53 -1.24
C VAL A 15 13.58 -6.46 0.28
N PHE A 16 12.46 -6.84 0.90
CA PHE A 16 12.28 -6.86 2.35
C PHE A 16 11.78 -8.22 2.80
N PHE A 17 12.19 -8.64 3.99
CA PHE A 17 11.84 -9.91 4.61
C PHE A 17 10.89 -9.71 5.80
N PRO A 18 10.11 -10.73 6.19
CA PRO A 18 9.23 -10.66 7.36
C PRO A 18 9.97 -10.14 8.60
N GLY A 19 9.31 -9.25 9.36
CA GLY A 19 9.88 -8.60 10.54
C GLY A 19 10.88 -7.47 10.28
N GLN A 20 11.29 -7.21 9.03
CA GLN A 20 12.18 -6.09 8.72
C GLN A 20 11.47 -4.74 8.78
N ILE A 21 12.29 -3.70 8.94
CA ILE A 21 11.84 -2.31 8.93
C ILE A 21 11.96 -1.76 7.50
N VAL A 22 10.85 -1.31 6.95
CA VAL A 22 10.77 -0.55 5.69
C VAL A 22 10.91 0.92 6.04
N LYS A 23 11.98 1.57 5.58
CA LYS A 23 12.19 3.01 5.72
C LYS A 23 12.13 3.67 4.35
N GLY A 24 11.64 4.90 4.31
CA GLY A 24 11.61 5.69 3.09
C GLY A 24 11.21 7.13 3.36
N GLN A 25 10.97 7.87 2.30
CA GLN A 25 10.48 9.24 2.35
C GLN A 25 9.42 9.49 1.30
N CYS A 26 8.45 10.34 1.64
CA CYS A 26 7.50 10.93 0.70
C CYS A 26 8.04 12.30 0.27
N ILE A 27 8.21 12.49 -1.04
CA ILE A 27 8.76 13.71 -1.63
C ILE A 27 7.64 14.43 -2.37
N LEU A 28 7.45 15.70 -2.05
CA LEU A 28 6.49 16.58 -2.70
C LEU A 28 7.16 17.87 -3.16
N SER A 29 7.01 18.23 -4.42
CA SER A 29 7.44 19.53 -4.96
C SER A 29 6.24 20.26 -5.57
N LEU A 30 6.05 21.51 -5.17
CA LEU A 30 4.92 22.35 -5.53
C LEU A 30 5.39 23.69 -6.10
N ARG A 31 4.92 24.05 -7.30
CA ARG A 31 5.14 25.39 -7.88
C ARG A 31 4.25 26.46 -7.26
N GLN A 32 3.14 26.06 -6.67
CA GLN A 32 2.10 26.94 -6.12
C GLN A 32 1.44 26.21 -4.95
N GLN A 33 0.89 26.96 -3.99
CA GLN A 33 0.16 26.41 -2.86
C GLN A 33 -0.98 25.47 -3.32
N ILE A 34 -1.24 24.43 -2.56
CA ILE A 34 -2.38 23.52 -2.76
C ILE A 34 -3.20 23.40 -1.49
N LYS A 35 -4.50 23.13 -1.65
CA LYS A 35 -5.37 22.82 -0.51
C LYS A 35 -5.29 21.33 -0.18
N ALA A 36 -4.83 20.98 1.02
CA ALA A 36 -4.73 19.60 1.50
C ALA A 36 -5.05 19.51 3.00
N ARG A 37 -5.76 18.45 3.40
CA ARG A 37 -6.04 18.15 4.82
C ARG A 37 -4.91 17.40 5.50
N SER A 38 -4.26 16.52 4.75
CA SER A 38 -3.22 15.63 5.25
C SER A 38 -2.41 15.06 4.10
N VAL A 39 -1.14 14.77 4.37
CA VAL A 39 -0.33 13.83 3.59
C VAL A 39 -0.18 12.57 4.43
N LYS A 40 -0.54 11.42 3.86
CA LYS A 40 -0.45 10.12 4.54
C LYS A 40 0.24 9.12 3.64
N VAL A 41 0.92 8.16 4.25
CA VAL A 41 1.44 6.97 3.58
C VAL A 41 0.81 5.76 4.24
N GLU A 42 0.37 4.83 3.40
CA GLU A 42 -0.25 3.57 3.80
C GLU A 42 0.55 2.42 3.20
N LEU A 43 0.85 1.42 4.02
CA LEU A 43 1.48 0.18 3.60
C LEU A 43 0.47 -0.97 3.80
N VAL A 44 0.03 -1.52 2.67
CA VAL A 44 -0.92 -2.63 2.60
C VAL A 44 -0.21 -3.85 2.05
N GLY A 45 -0.30 -4.96 2.77
CA GLY A 45 0.19 -6.27 2.34
C GLY A 45 -0.95 -7.27 2.37
N LYS A 46 -1.33 -7.78 1.20
CA LYS A 46 -2.40 -8.75 1.02
C LYS A 46 -1.97 -9.90 0.11
N ALA A 47 -2.56 -11.07 0.32
CA ALA A 47 -2.47 -12.18 -0.63
C ALA A 47 -3.87 -12.51 -1.15
N TYR A 48 -3.93 -12.85 -2.43
CA TYR A 48 -5.12 -13.33 -3.10
C TYR A 48 -4.80 -14.66 -3.76
N THR A 49 -5.72 -15.61 -3.66
CA THR A 49 -5.65 -16.91 -4.33
C THR A 49 -6.97 -17.21 -4.99
N ASN A 50 -6.92 -17.81 -6.18
CA ASN A 50 -8.07 -18.33 -6.91
C ASN A 50 -7.76 -19.77 -7.37
N TRP A 51 -8.75 -20.66 -7.33
CA TRP A 51 -8.64 -22.00 -7.88
C TRP A 51 -10.00 -22.54 -8.28
N LEU A 52 -10.01 -23.41 -9.30
CA LEU A 52 -11.17 -24.18 -9.68
C LEU A 52 -11.15 -25.53 -8.97
N SER A 53 -12.26 -25.93 -8.35
CA SER A 53 -12.49 -27.33 -7.94
C SER A 53 -13.46 -28.00 -8.91
N THR A 54 -13.39 -29.31 -9.01
CA THR A 54 -14.41 -30.12 -9.68
C THR A 54 -15.06 -31.00 -8.63
N ASP A 55 -16.05 -30.45 -7.93
CA ASP A 55 -16.74 -31.17 -6.86
C ASP A 55 -17.98 -31.87 -7.41
N GLY A 56 -17.74 -33.09 -7.87
CA GLY A 56 -18.81 -34.02 -8.24
C GLY A 56 -19.35 -33.89 -9.66
N VAL A 57 -20.45 -34.59 -9.88
CA VAL A 57 -21.11 -34.71 -11.17
C VAL A 57 -22.54 -34.23 -10.98
N ASN A 58 -22.99 -33.29 -11.82
CA ASN A 58 -24.35 -32.77 -11.73
C ASN A 58 -25.38 -33.86 -12.09
N SER A 59 -26.67 -33.55 -11.95
CA SER A 59 -27.78 -34.46 -12.27
C SER A 59 -27.79 -34.96 -13.73
N GLU A 60 -27.02 -34.33 -14.63
CA GLU A 60 -26.83 -34.71 -16.04
C GLU A 60 -25.53 -35.49 -16.30
N ASN A 61 -24.85 -35.97 -15.26
CA ASN A 61 -23.56 -36.65 -15.37
C ASN A 61 -22.41 -35.79 -15.98
N LYS A 62 -22.50 -34.46 -15.88
CA LYS A 62 -21.42 -33.53 -16.27
C LYS A 62 -20.60 -33.10 -15.06
N LYS A 63 -19.29 -32.97 -15.25
CA LYS A 63 -18.38 -32.37 -14.26
C LYS A 63 -18.83 -30.94 -13.97
N GLN A 64 -19.08 -30.64 -12.70
CA GLN A 64 -19.33 -29.28 -12.23
C GLN A 64 -17.99 -28.68 -11.82
N ASN A 65 -17.65 -27.53 -12.39
CA ASN A 65 -16.49 -26.76 -11.95
C ASN A 65 -16.98 -25.62 -11.07
N ASP A 66 -16.47 -25.56 -9.85
CA ASP A 66 -16.75 -24.49 -8.90
C ASP A 66 -15.50 -23.61 -8.79
N ASP A 67 -15.72 -22.30 -8.82
CA ASP A 67 -14.65 -21.30 -8.71
C ASP A 67 -14.56 -20.80 -7.27
N HIS A 68 -13.36 -20.91 -6.71
CA HIS A 68 -13.07 -20.52 -5.34
C HIS A 68 -12.00 -19.43 -5.31
N SER A 69 -12.14 -18.52 -4.36
CA SER A 69 -11.09 -17.55 -4.06
C SER A 69 -11.01 -17.24 -2.58
N ALA A 70 -9.85 -16.74 -2.17
CA ALA A 70 -9.59 -16.27 -0.81
C ALA A 70 -8.66 -15.05 -0.85
N GLU A 71 -8.91 -14.11 0.05
CA GLU A 71 -8.04 -12.95 0.30
C GLU A 71 -7.65 -12.91 1.79
N VAL A 72 -6.37 -12.62 2.06
CA VAL A 72 -5.83 -12.45 3.41
C VAL A 72 -5.10 -11.12 3.50
N LEU A 73 -5.48 -10.30 4.48
CA LEU A 73 -4.80 -9.05 4.82
C LEU A 73 -3.72 -9.31 5.90
N TYR A 74 -2.45 -9.18 5.54
CA TYR A 74 -1.33 -9.35 6.46
C TYR A 74 -0.95 -8.06 7.18
N MET A 75 -1.12 -6.92 6.50
CA MET A 75 -0.91 -5.61 7.11
C MET A 75 -1.75 -4.54 6.42
N ASN A 76 -2.21 -3.60 7.22
CA ASN A 76 -2.73 -2.32 6.78
C ASN A 76 -2.35 -1.27 7.82
N ASN A 77 -1.22 -0.61 7.59
CA ASN A 77 -0.70 0.44 8.47
C ASN A 77 -0.71 1.77 7.74
N MET A 78 -1.20 2.82 8.39
CA MET A 78 -1.23 4.18 7.85
C MET A 78 -0.54 5.14 8.81
N ILE A 79 0.31 6.02 8.26
CA ILE A 79 0.99 7.09 9.00
C ILE A 79 0.64 8.43 8.36
N ALA A 80 0.27 9.40 9.19
CA ALA A 80 0.14 10.79 8.76
C ALA A 80 1.51 11.47 8.79
N LEU A 81 1.97 11.94 7.64
CA LEU A 81 3.25 12.61 7.45
C LEU A 81 3.14 14.13 7.64
N TRP A 82 1.99 14.67 7.26
CA TRP A 82 1.63 16.06 7.47
C TRP A 82 0.12 16.16 7.72
N LEU A 83 -0.28 17.05 8.62
CA LEU A 83 -1.67 17.36 8.92
C LEU A 83 -1.83 18.88 8.88
N ALA A 84 -2.94 19.34 8.31
CA ALA A 84 -3.29 20.75 8.41
C ALA A 84 -3.48 21.13 9.88
N THR A 85 -2.83 22.20 10.31
CA THR A 85 -2.87 22.67 11.71
C THR A 85 -4.19 23.34 12.07
N GLN A 86 -4.91 23.90 11.08
CA GLN A 86 -6.20 24.54 11.28
C GLN A 86 -7.23 24.11 10.23
N PRO A 87 -8.51 23.94 10.60
CA PRO A 87 -9.57 23.56 9.66
C PRO A 87 -9.72 24.53 8.49
N ASP A 88 -9.51 25.82 8.74
CA ASP A 88 -9.70 26.88 7.75
C ASP A 88 -8.42 27.18 6.95
N HIS A 89 -7.27 26.71 7.44
CA HIS A 89 -5.95 26.89 6.82
C HIS A 89 -5.33 25.54 6.43
N GLN A 90 -5.93 24.91 5.43
CA GLN A 90 -5.53 23.61 4.87
C GLN A 90 -4.62 23.79 3.66
N LEU A 91 -3.55 24.57 3.78
CA LEU A 91 -2.67 24.87 2.67
C LEU A 91 -1.29 24.23 2.88
N ILE A 92 -0.78 23.63 1.80
CA ILE A 92 0.64 23.32 1.67
C ILE A 92 1.19 24.35 0.69
N GLU A 93 2.13 25.17 1.16
CA GLU A 93 2.72 26.25 0.39
C GLU A 93 3.55 25.75 -0.81
N ALA A 94 3.90 26.65 -1.72
CA ALA A 94 4.87 26.33 -2.75
C ALA A 94 6.23 26.00 -2.11
N GLY A 95 6.89 24.95 -2.59
CA GLY A 95 8.14 24.50 -1.99
C GLY A 95 8.44 23.04 -2.26
N SER A 96 9.52 22.56 -1.66
CA SER A 96 9.94 21.15 -1.65
C SER A 96 9.82 20.60 -0.23
N TYR A 97 9.20 19.42 -0.11
CA TYR A 97 8.92 18.76 1.14
C TYR A 97 9.41 17.32 1.08
N GLU A 98 10.05 16.88 2.15
CA GLU A 98 10.52 15.51 2.33
C GLU A 98 10.06 15.02 3.71
N TRP A 99 9.19 14.02 3.71
CA TRP A 99 8.66 13.44 4.94
C TRP A 99 9.13 11.99 5.09
N PRO A 100 10.05 11.68 6.02
CA PRO A 100 10.48 10.32 6.26
C PRO A 100 9.35 9.51 6.90
N PHE A 101 9.30 8.23 6.59
CA PHE A 101 8.37 7.28 7.20
C PHE A 101 9.08 5.96 7.53
N THR A 102 8.46 5.17 8.41
CA THR A 102 8.97 3.86 8.82
C THR A 102 7.81 2.92 9.12
N PHE A 103 7.88 1.71 8.58
CA PHE A 103 6.96 0.62 8.88
C PHE A 103 7.73 -0.63 9.31
N THR A 104 7.13 -1.43 10.18
CA THR A 104 7.64 -2.77 10.51
C THR A 104 6.77 -3.81 9.80
N LEU A 105 7.38 -4.68 9.01
CA LEU A 105 6.67 -5.78 8.36
C LEU A 105 6.21 -6.82 9.38
N PRO A 106 5.05 -7.47 9.19
CA PRO A 106 4.67 -8.63 9.97
C PRO A 106 5.77 -9.70 9.95
N THR A 107 5.93 -10.42 11.06
CA THR A 107 6.86 -11.56 11.13
C THR A 107 6.35 -12.79 10.38
N LYS A 108 5.06 -12.81 10.04
CA LYS A 108 4.40 -13.86 9.26
C LYS A 108 3.70 -13.24 8.07
N CYS A 109 4.39 -13.14 6.94
CA CYS A 109 3.80 -12.75 5.66
C CYS A 109 4.43 -13.57 4.52
N PRO A 110 3.67 -13.87 3.45
CA PRO A 110 4.17 -14.62 2.31
C PRO A 110 5.14 -13.76 1.48
N PRO A 111 5.94 -14.38 0.60
CA PRO A 111 6.70 -13.64 -0.41
C PRO A 111 5.77 -12.92 -1.39
N SER A 112 6.30 -11.89 -2.06
CA SER A 112 5.63 -11.28 -3.21
C SER A 112 5.49 -12.29 -4.35
N PHE A 113 4.31 -12.34 -4.98
CA PHE A 113 3.99 -13.26 -6.05
C PHE A 113 2.94 -12.66 -6.98
N GLU A 114 3.02 -12.96 -8.27
CA GLU A 114 2.05 -12.60 -9.31
C GLU A 114 1.92 -13.79 -10.27
N SER A 115 0.70 -14.12 -10.69
CA SER A 115 0.35 -15.23 -11.59
C SER A 115 -0.74 -14.85 -12.57
#